data_AF-A0A0C2VYS0-F1
#
_entry.id   AF-A0A0C2VYS0-F1
#
_cell.length_a   1.000
_cell.length_b   1.000
_cell.length_c   1.000
_cell.angle_alpha   90.00
_cell.angle_beta   90.00
_cell.angle_gamma   90.00
#
_symmetry.space_group_name_H-M   'P 1'
#
loop_
_entity.id
_entity.type
_entity.pdbx_description
1 polymer ?
#
loop_
_entity_poly.entity_id
_entity_poly.type
_entity_poly.pdbx_seq_one_letter_code
_entity_poly.pdbx_strand_id
1 'polypeptide(L)'
;MGEFGAIKNAAKLSKRIGLLFSSATLDWTLAPEQSRDIPDIEEEDVVFSDGCGLISQHFARLLAKEKKIIFRQRRYLPSVFQIRYRGYKGVLMVHPDLDATRDGHVHFRKSMKKFKVTENNTFSIVEHSVPYVYARLNNDIVTLLSVLGITDEMLLQKLRSYLTWLTKVKTDLDAAISFLSSVNQHEEVERVLLDGLDSPQVQRRLDGFLKKEIAAFKKADTEKDKLRLLVQKSRFVFGVCDPYQILEEGEVFIRVTMPRTGPATIHSCPVLVVRNPCLHPGDCLKLRAVDHPKLRHLVDCVVFASKGKHAAPSLSSGGDLDGDQYTVIWDPELVMPKVAEHFLYPPVKEKKMETITRQDLAAHFAGYNNMSMGQAASLHWKWVRCSPDGAMSQECQELNALYSQCVDGARIRIPDRLRTPPEPSEPFIVDKMLEEAKAFAQTWLSGDDSVKTKADKLTDEQTITALLLSERVSMSEFQTLQVALKIAKRSSINLSPYYSLMNFSALNSSEKEQMCEMLGLKVEKQGMVWNSLMRSDLVSPATFKRNLSDPILRMQRLYTTRNQGISGFFEYLARSLEYFNRRLILLRTDERFSVGIFIRGHVPWNEEALINDNIA
;
A
#
# COMPACT_ATOMS: atom_id res chain seq x y z
N MET A 1 -25.86 24.90 -10.42
CA MET A 1 -24.82 24.69 -9.37
C MET A 1 -25.32 23.74 -8.26
N GLY A 2 -26.51 23.95 -7.69
CA GLY A 2 -27.15 23.00 -6.77
C GLY A 2 -28.26 23.67 -5.95
N GLU A 3 -29.18 22.89 -5.39
CA GLU A 3 -30.18 23.34 -4.42
C GLU A 3 -29.55 23.36 -3.02
N PHE A 4 -29.35 24.57 -2.47
CA PHE A 4 -28.71 24.77 -1.17
C PHE A 4 -29.66 25.25 -0.07
N GLY A 5 -30.92 25.54 -0.38
CA GLY A 5 -31.88 26.14 0.56
C GLY A 5 -32.19 25.28 1.79
N ALA A 6 -31.98 23.96 1.71
CA ALA A 6 -32.13 23.07 2.86
C ALA A 6 -30.97 23.15 3.87
N ILE A 7 -29.83 23.75 3.50
CA ILE A 7 -28.66 23.85 4.35
C ILE A 7 -28.81 25.06 5.27
N LYS A 8 -28.98 24.79 6.57
CA LYS A 8 -29.23 25.79 7.62
C LYS A 8 -27.99 26.18 8.42
N ASN A 9 -26.79 25.83 7.97
CA ASN A 9 -25.53 26.19 8.62
C ASN A 9 -24.54 26.81 7.62
N ALA A 10 -24.02 28.01 7.93
CA ALA A 10 -23.12 28.76 7.05
C ALA A 10 -21.79 28.04 6.76
N ALA A 11 -21.21 27.35 7.75
CA ALA A 11 -19.98 26.58 7.57
C ALA A 11 -20.18 25.40 6.61
N LYS A 12 -21.26 24.63 6.83
CA LYS A 12 -21.64 23.52 5.93
C LYS A 12 -21.94 24.02 4.52
N LEU A 13 -22.71 25.11 4.39
CA LEU A 13 -23.02 25.69 3.08
C LEU A 13 -21.75 26.09 2.34
N SER A 14 -20.82 26.77 3.01
CA SER A 14 -19.53 27.16 2.45
C SER A 14 -18.72 25.93 1.99
N LYS A 15 -18.65 24.88 2.83
CA LYS A 15 -17.99 23.60 2.49
C LYS A 15 -18.65 22.93 1.28
N ARG A 16 -19.98 22.98 1.13
CA ARG A 16 -20.70 22.39 -0.02
C ARG A 16 -20.50 23.18 -1.31
N ILE A 17 -20.50 24.52 -1.24
CA ILE A 17 -20.16 25.38 -2.39
C ILE A 17 -18.73 25.09 -2.86
N GLY A 18 -17.78 24.93 -1.93
CA GLY A 18 -16.39 24.57 -2.24
C GLY A 18 -16.25 23.27 -3.04
N LEU A 19 -17.17 22.31 -2.89
CA LEU A 19 -17.15 21.06 -3.67
C LEU A 19 -17.30 21.29 -5.17
N LEU A 20 -17.97 22.38 -5.60
CA LEU A 20 -18.16 22.72 -7.01
C LEU A 20 -16.85 23.16 -7.70
N PHE A 21 -15.84 23.54 -6.93
CA PHE A 21 -14.54 23.97 -7.42
C PHE A 21 -13.47 22.89 -7.28
N SER A 22 -13.86 21.65 -6.95
CA SER A 22 -12.92 20.53 -6.90
C SER A 22 -12.37 20.24 -8.29
N SER A 23 -11.04 20.14 -8.43
CA SER A 23 -10.44 19.70 -9.68
C SER A 23 -10.78 18.23 -9.95
N ALA A 24 -11.17 17.94 -11.20
CA ALA A 24 -11.44 16.61 -11.69
C ALA A 24 -10.44 16.24 -12.79
N THR A 25 -10.17 14.96 -12.93
CA THR A 25 -9.18 14.43 -13.89
C THR A 25 -9.82 13.73 -15.08
N LEU A 26 -11.11 13.39 -14.99
CA LEU A 26 -11.91 12.84 -16.08
C LEU A 26 -13.38 13.17 -15.82
N ASP A 27 -14.06 13.63 -16.86
CA ASP A 27 -15.51 13.84 -16.87
C ASP A 27 -16.19 12.83 -17.80
N TRP A 28 -17.24 12.19 -17.32
CA TRP A 28 -18.11 11.29 -18.06
C TRP A 28 -19.56 11.76 -17.94
N THR A 29 -20.40 11.62 -18.97
CA THR A 29 -21.84 11.89 -18.82
C THR A 29 -22.55 10.64 -18.34
N LEU A 30 -22.84 10.54 -17.04
CA LEU A 30 -23.55 9.41 -16.46
C LEU A 30 -25.05 9.69 -16.44
N ALA A 31 -25.79 8.95 -17.25
CA ALA A 31 -27.24 9.00 -17.29
C ALA A 31 -27.83 8.64 -15.91
N PRO A 32 -28.77 9.42 -15.36
CA PRO A 32 -29.34 9.19 -14.03
C PRO A 32 -29.94 7.79 -13.86
N GLU A 33 -30.47 7.20 -14.92
CA GLU A 33 -31.08 5.88 -14.95
C GLU A 33 -30.05 4.75 -14.76
N GLN A 34 -28.77 5.04 -15.01
CA GLN A 34 -27.64 4.14 -14.74
C GLN A 34 -27.10 4.31 -13.32
N SER A 35 -27.71 5.16 -12.50
CA SER A 35 -27.37 5.32 -11.09
C SER A 35 -28.56 4.96 -10.19
N ARG A 36 -28.29 4.40 -9.01
CA ARG A 36 -29.30 4.13 -7.98
C ARG A 36 -28.89 4.69 -6.63
N ASP A 37 -29.88 5.14 -5.86
CA ASP A 37 -29.70 5.46 -4.45
C ASP A 37 -30.00 4.21 -3.61
N ILE A 38 -29.08 3.85 -2.74
CA ILE A 38 -29.20 2.73 -1.79
C ILE A 38 -29.04 3.24 -0.35
N PRO A 39 -29.65 2.57 0.65
CA PRO A 39 -29.50 2.97 2.06
C PRO A 39 -28.05 2.83 2.51
N ASP A 40 -27.62 3.55 3.55
CA ASP A 40 -26.34 3.27 4.19
C ASP A 40 -26.35 1.89 4.89
N ILE A 41 -25.17 1.30 5.08
CA ILE A 41 -25.00 0.16 5.99
C ILE A 41 -24.89 0.75 7.39
N GLU A 42 -25.92 0.53 8.20
CA GLU A 42 -26.07 1.11 9.52
C GLU A 42 -26.43 -0.01 10.51
N GLU A 43 -25.84 0.03 11.71
CA GLU A 43 -26.23 -0.80 12.85
C GLU A 43 -26.50 0.13 14.02
N GLU A 44 -27.70 0.06 14.60
CA GLU A 44 -28.19 1.04 15.58
C GLU A 44 -28.06 2.49 15.06
N ASP A 45 -27.25 3.32 15.72
CA ASP A 45 -27.01 4.73 15.35
C ASP A 45 -25.66 4.93 14.63
N VAL A 46 -24.98 3.86 14.22
CA VAL A 46 -23.64 3.91 13.61
C VAL A 46 -23.69 3.62 12.12
N VAL A 47 -23.14 4.53 11.32
CA VAL A 47 -23.03 4.41 9.86
C VAL A 47 -21.66 3.83 9.49
N PHE A 48 -21.64 2.65 8.86
CA PHE A 48 -20.40 1.98 8.45
C PHE A 48 -19.97 2.29 7.01
N SER A 49 -20.90 2.80 6.19
CA SER A 49 -20.66 3.10 4.77
C SER A 49 -20.57 4.59 4.45
N ASP A 50 -20.29 5.47 5.43
CA ASP A 50 -20.33 6.92 5.22
C ASP A 50 -19.36 7.34 4.10
N GLY A 51 -19.91 7.73 2.96
CA GLY A 51 -19.13 8.16 1.80
C GLY A 51 -18.71 7.05 0.82
N CYS A 52 -19.10 5.79 1.05
CA CYS A 52 -18.66 4.63 0.25
C CYS A 52 -19.79 3.96 -0.56
N GLY A 53 -19.79 4.15 -1.88
CA GLY A 53 -20.75 3.55 -2.81
C GLY A 53 -20.16 2.41 -3.65
N LEU A 54 -20.93 1.95 -4.63
CA LEU A 54 -20.59 0.80 -5.49
C LEU A 54 -20.50 1.22 -6.95
N ILE A 55 -19.57 0.63 -7.70
CA ILE A 55 -19.46 0.78 -9.16
C ILE A 55 -19.34 -0.60 -9.81
N SER A 56 -20.08 -0.83 -10.89
CA SER A 56 -20.01 -2.05 -11.67
C SER A 56 -18.61 -2.24 -12.26
N GLN A 57 -18.14 -3.49 -12.36
CA GLN A 57 -16.83 -3.77 -12.94
C GLN A 57 -16.80 -3.43 -14.43
N HIS A 58 -17.91 -3.57 -15.15
CA HIS A 58 -18.01 -3.12 -16.54
C HIS A 58 -17.76 -1.61 -16.67
N PHE A 59 -18.46 -0.80 -15.89
CA PHE A 59 -18.31 0.66 -15.97
C PHE A 59 -16.92 1.11 -15.50
N ALA A 60 -16.38 0.51 -14.43
CA ALA A 60 -15.02 0.77 -13.97
C ALA A 60 -13.96 0.51 -15.07
N ARG A 61 -14.13 -0.57 -15.87
CA ARG A 61 -13.24 -0.84 -17.02
C ARG A 61 -13.35 0.22 -18.12
N LEU A 62 -14.56 0.70 -18.40
CA LEU A 62 -14.77 1.78 -19.37
C LEU A 62 -14.08 3.06 -18.93
N LEU A 63 -14.27 3.46 -17.66
CA LEU A 63 -13.61 4.64 -17.08
C LEU A 63 -12.08 4.52 -17.10
N ALA A 64 -11.55 3.35 -16.72
CA ALA A 64 -10.12 3.10 -16.74
C ALA A 64 -9.52 3.17 -18.17
N LYS A 65 -10.26 2.66 -19.17
CA LYS A 65 -9.87 2.73 -20.58
C LYS A 65 -9.88 4.17 -21.09
N GLU A 66 -10.93 4.93 -20.79
CA GLU A 66 -11.11 6.31 -21.28
C GLU A 66 -10.05 7.24 -20.69
N LYS A 67 -9.82 7.14 -19.38
CA LYS A 67 -8.77 7.90 -18.68
C LYS A 67 -7.36 7.41 -19.00
N LYS A 68 -7.23 6.34 -19.79
CA LYS A 68 -5.95 5.67 -20.10
C LYS A 68 -5.15 5.42 -18.82
N ILE A 69 -5.82 4.89 -17.79
CA ILE A 69 -5.17 4.56 -16.52
C ILE A 69 -4.14 3.46 -16.80
N ILE A 70 -2.88 3.85 -16.73
CA ILE A 70 -1.74 2.99 -16.98
C ILE A 70 -0.93 2.90 -15.70
N PHE A 71 -0.63 1.68 -15.29
CA PHE A 71 0.34 1.40 -14.25
C PHE A 71 1.45 0.54 -14.85
N ARG A 72 2.69 1.04 -14.82
CA ARG A 72 3.88 0.38 -15.41
C ARG A 72 3.65 -0.10 -16.85
N GLN A 73 3.25 0.82 -17.72
CA GLN A 73 2.99 0.59 -19.15
C GLN A 73 1.86 -0.44 -19.43
N ARG A 74 1.07 -0.83 -18.43
CA ARG A 74 -0.07 -1.72 -18.58
C ARG A 74 -1.37 -1.01 -18.21
N ARG A 75 -2.45 -1.36 -18.91
CA ARG A 75 -3.79 -0.93 -18.50
C ARG A 75 -4.06 -1.43 -17.08
N TYR A 76 -4.46 -0.53 -16.22
CA TYR A 76 -4.75 -0.83 -14.83
C TYR A 76 -6.21 -0.50 -14.54
N LEU A 77 -6.88 -1.43 -13.84
CA LEU A 77 -8.24 -1.27 -13.37
C LEU A 77 -8.19 -1.00 -11.86
N PRO A 78 -8.42 0.24 -11.41
CA PRO A 78 -8.52 0.55 -9.99
C PRO A 78 -9.72 -0.15 -9.34
N SER A 79 -9.57 -0.52 -8.08
CA SER A 79 -10.67 -1.06 -7.27
C SER A 79 -11.53 0.05 -6.66
N VAL A 80 -10.97 1.25 -6.49
CA VAL A 80 -11.63 2.38 -5.85
C VAL A 80 -11.45 3.64 -6.70
N PHE A 81 -12.53 4.41 -6.85
CA PHE A 81 -12.55 5.71 -7.52
C PHE A 81 -13.14 6.76 -6.59
N GLN A 82 -12.42 7.83 -6.33
CA GLN A 82 -12.99 9.00 -5.66
C GLN A 82 -13.71 9.87 -6.69
N ILE A 83 -14.96 10.24 -6.40
CA ILE A 83 -15.84 10.86 -7.39
C ILE A 83 -16.52 12.13 -6.90
N ARG A 84 -17.02 12.91 -7.87
CA ARG A 84 -18.02 13.96 -7.70
C ARG A 84 -19.09 13.76 -8.76
N TYR A 85 -20.36 13.73 -8.37
CA TYR A 85 -21.48 13.59 -9.31
C TYR A 85 -22.72 14.20 -8.69
N ARG A 86 -23.41 15.16 -9.31
CA ARG A 86 -24.74 15.66 -8.88
C ARG A 86 -24.92 15.96 -7.37
N GLY A 87 -23.86 16.43 -6.70
CA GLY A 87 -23.85 16.68 -5.26
C GLY A 87 -23.51 15.47 -4.38
N TYR A 88 -23.34 14.29 -4.98
CA TYR A 88 -22.65 13.13 -4.40
C TYR A 88 -21.14 13.39 -4.31
N LYS A 89 -20.60 13.10 -3.13
CA LYS A 89 -19.17 13.12 -2.80
C LYS A 89 -18.85 11.82 -2.09
N GLY A 90 -17.82 11.12 -2.56
CA GLY A 90 -17.31 9.94 -1.87
C GLY A 90 -16.38 9.10 -2.73
N VAL A 91 -16.22 7.84 -2.33
CA VAL A 91 -15.56 6.81 -3.13
C VAL A 91 -16.57 5.80 -3.65
N LEU A 92 -16.26 5.17 -4.77
CA LEU A 92 -16.96 4.02 -5.31
C LEU A 92 -16.00 2.84 -5.38
N MET A 93 -16.38 1.71 -4.78
CA MET A 93 -15.64 0.47 -4.89
C MET A 93 -16.22 -0.44 -5.96
N VAL A 94 -15.35 -1.14 -6.68
CA VAL A 94 -15.77 -2.11 -7.70
C VAL A 94 -16.58 -3.22 -7.05
N HIS A 95 -17.79 -3.47 -7.56
CA HIS A 95 -18.72 -4.47 -7.05
C HIS A 95 -19.23 -5.35 -8.21
N PRO A 96 -18.67 -6.56 -8.39
CA PRO A 96 -19.02 -7.45 -9.52
C PRO A 96 -20.49 -7.85 -9.59
N ASP A 97 -21.21 -7.89 -8.45
CA ASP A 97 -22.61 -8.32 -8.41
C ASP A 97 -23.54 -7.35 -9.15
N LEU A 98 -23.14 -6.08 -9.34
CA LEU A 98 -23.89 -5.13 -10.18
C LEU A 98 -23.92 -5.56 -11.65
N ASP A 99 -22.82 -6.15 -12.14
CA ASP A 99 -22.77 -6.67 -13.51
C ASP A 99 -23.64 -7.92 -13.67
N ALA A 100 -23.62 -8.80 -12.66
CA ALA A 100 -24.39 -10.04 -12.65
C ALA A 100 -25.91 -9.79 -12.67
N THR A 101 -26.35 -8.78 -11.93
CA THR A 101 -27.75 -8.38 -11.82
C THR A 101 -28.20 -7.36 -12.87
N ARG A 102 -27.25 -6.78 -13.62
CA ARG A 102 -27.47 -5.65 -14.54
C ARG A 102 -28.17 -4.46 -13.85
N ASP A 103 -27.82 -4.26 -12.59
CA ASP A 103 -28.43 -3.28 -11.70
C ASP A 103 -27.73 -1.91 -11.82
N GLY A 104 -27.78 -1.33 -13.02
CA GLY A 104 -27.14 -0.04 -13.31
C GLY A 104 -25.61 -0.07 -13.25
N HIS A 105 -24.99 1.10 -13.34
CA HIS A 105 -23.54 1.26 -13.33
C HIS A 105 -22.98 1.65 -11.98
N VAL A 106 -23.72 2.45 -11.21
CA VAL A 106 -23.26 3.04 -9.96
C VAL A 106 -24.38 3.05 -8.92
N HIS A 107 -24.09 2.63 -7.70
CA HIS A 107 -24.99 2.82 -6.56
C HIS A 107 -24.38 3.80 -5.57
N PHE A 108 -25.13 4.83 -5.22
CA PHE A 108 -24.74 5.84 -4.24
C PHE A 108 -25.45 5.60 -2.91
N ARG A 109 -24.72 5.76 -1.81
CA ARG A 109 -25.30 5.71 -0.46
C ARG A 109 -25.87 7.08 -0.07
N LYS A 110 -26.83 7.10 0.85
CA LYS A 110 -27.49 8.33 1.33
C LYS A 110 -26.48 9.34 1.90
N SER A 111 -25.51 8.89 2.68
CA SER A 111 -24.40 9.66 3.26
C SER A 111 -23.58 10.42 2.22
N MET A 112 -23.47 9.91 0.99
CA MET A 112 -22.70 10.54 -0.08
C MET A 112 -23.36 11.81 -0.62
N LYS A 113 -24.69 11.93 -0.53
CA LYS A 113 -25.48 13.02 -1.13
C LYS A 113 -25.40 14.27 -0.27
N LYS A 114 -24.50 15.20 -0.61
CA LYS A 114 -24.22 16.38 0.20
C LYS A 114 -25.14 17.58 -0.11
N PHE A 115 -25.68 17.65 -1.33
CA PHE A 115 -26.70 18.59 -1.80
C PHE A 115 -27.36 18.04 -3.08
N LYS A 116 -28.48 18.62 -3.53
CA LYS A 116 -29.20 18.15 -4.73
C LYS A 116 -28.82 18.96 -5.95
N VAL A 117 -28.61 18.29 -7.09
CA VAL A 117 -28.37 18.93 -8.40
C VAL A 117 -29.25 18.28 -9.45
N THR A 118 -30.03 19.08 -10.17
CA THR A 118 -31.02 18.59 -11.13
C THR A 118 -30.52 18.53 -12.58
N GLU A 119 -29.64 19.45 -13.00
CA GLU A 119 -29.40 19.68 -14.43
C GLU A 119 -28.09 19.08 -15.00
N ASN A 120 -27.06 18.86 -14.17
CA ASN A 120 -25.73 18.46 -14.66
C ASN A 120 -25.44 16.98 -14.38
N ASN A 121 -25.29 16.17 -15.43
CA ASN A 121 -24.99 14.74 -15.36
C ASN A 121 -23.51 14.38 -15.50
N THR A 122 -22.61 15.36 -15.33
CA THR A 122 -21.17 15.13 -15.32
C THR A 122 -20.75 14.34 -14.08
N PHE A 123 -20.24 13.16 -14.33
CA PHE A 123 -19.60 12.25 -13.40
C PHE A 123 -18.09 12.45 -13.48
N SER A 124 -17.53 13.02 -12.42
CA SER A 124 -16.15 13.42 -12.37
C SER A 124 -15.33 12.49 -11.47
N ILE A 125 -14.20 11.99 -11.98
CA ILE A 125 -13.23 11.24 -11.19
C ILE A 125 -12.18 12.20 -10.65
N VAL A 126 -12.01 12.21 -9.33
CA VAL A 126 -10.98 13.00 -8.62
C VAL A 126 -9.69 12.19 -8.56
N GLU A 127 -9.74 11.01 -7.94
CA GLU A 127 -8.59 10.14 -7.71
C GLU A 127 -9.01 8.66 -7.78
N HIS A 128 -8.05 7.73 -7.71
CA HIS A 128 -8.30 6.29 -7.76
C HIS A 128 -7.23 5.51 -6.98
N SER A 129 -7.52 4.29 -6.54
CA SER A 129 -6.56 3.42 -5.85
C SER A 129 -5.36 3.10 -6.73
N VAL A 130 -4.13 3.30 -6.23
CA VAL A 130 -2.88 3.07 -6.98
C VAL A 130 -2.02 1.99 -6.29
N PRO A 131 -1.39 1.07 -7.05
CA PRO A 131 -0.45 0.09 -6.52
C PRO A 131 0.85 0.71 -5.95
N TYR A 132 1.53 0.00 -5.04
CA TYR A 132 2.86 0.34 -4.51
C TYR A 132 2.99 1.71 -3.83
N VAL A 133 1.91 2.29 -3.33
CA VAL A 133 1.98 3.48 -2.48
C VAL A 133 2.36 3.04 -1.06
N TYR A 134 3.65 3.14 -0.72
CA TYR A 134 4.16 2.79 0.60
C TYR A 134 3.84 3.87 1.63
N ALA A 135 3.52 3.46 2.86
CA ALA A 135 3.36 4.42 3.95
C ALA A 135 4.71 5.00 4.37
N ARG A 136 4.64 6.21 4.90
CA ARG A 136 5.77 6.91 5.48
C ARG A 136 5.38 7.38 6.87
N LEU A 137 6.16 6.97 7.88
CA LEU A 137 6.00 7.47 9.23
C LEU A 137 6.40 8.94 9.25
N ASN A 138 5.44 9.77 9.63
CA ASN A 138 5.64 11.18 9.92
C ASN A 138 5.89 11.35 11.43
N ASN A 139 6.13 12.59 11.84
CA ASN A 139 6.34 12.92 13.25
C ASN A 139 5.17 12.42 14.11
N ASP A 140 3.93 12.67 13.69
CA ASP A 140 2.72 12.39 14.49
C ASP A 140 2.60 10.89 14.78
N ILE A 141 2.73 10.05 13.75
CA ILE A 141 2.68 8.59 13.91
C ILE A 141 3.82 8.09 14.81
N VAL A 142 5.05 8.60 14.65
CA VAL A 142 6.17 8.17 15.50
C VAL A 142 5.96 8.54 16.96
N THR A 143 5.43 9.73 17.23
CA THR A 143 5.01 10.15 18.57
C THR A 143 4.02 9.15 19.18
N LEU A 144 2.96 8.81 18.45
CA LEU A 144 1.95 7.89 18.97
C LEU A 144 2.50 6.48 19.16
N LEU A 145 3.34 5.98 18.24
CA LEU A 145 3.98 4.67 18.37
C LEU A 145 4.87 4.57 19.61
N SER A 146 5.62 5.62 19.94
CA SER A 146 6.45 5.69 21.15
C SER A 146 5.59 5.58 22.41
N VAL A 147 4.52 6.38 22.50
CA VAL A 147 3.57 6.36 23.63
C VAL A 147 2.85 5.01 23.76
N LEU A 148 2.55 4.36 22.64
CA LEU A 148 1.92 3.04 22.60
C LEU A 148 2.90 1.88 22.84
N GLY A 149 4.16 2.18 23.20
CA GLY A 149 5.12 1.22 23.72
C GLY A 149 6.09 0.63 22.69
N ILE A 150 6.21 1.22 21.50
CA ILE A 150 7.36 0.93 20.63
C ILE A 150 8.58 1.66 21.19
N THR A 151 9.67 0.95 21.43
CA THR A 151 10.85 1.55 22.08
C THR A 151 11.60 2.50 21.15
N ASP A 152 12.27 3.49 21.76
CA ASP A 152 13.16 4.44 21.06
C ASP A 152 14.21 3.70 20.23
N GLU A 153 14.80 2.63 20.77
CA GLU A 153 15.82 1.82 20.10
C GLU A 153 15.28 1.20 18.81
N MET A 154 14.04 0.70 18.84
CA MET A 154 13.41 0.09 17.67
C MET A 154 13.13 1.12 16.58
N LEU A 155 12.60 2.30 16.95
CA LEU A 155 12.35 3.39 16.01
C LEU A 155 13.65 3.89 15.36
N LEU A 156 14.71 4.08 16.16
CA LEU A 156 16.04 4.43 15.66
C LEU A 156 16.63 3.34 14.77
N GLN A 157 16.46 2.06 15.13
CA GLN A 157 16.90 0.94 14.29
C GLN A 157 16.18 0.91 12.94
N LYS A 158 14.88 1.22 12.89
CA LYS A 158 14.12 1.35 11.64
C LYS A 158 14.64 2.49 10.78
N LEU A 159 14.94 3.64 11.39
CA LEU A 159 15.57 4.75 10.68
C LEU A 159 16.94 4.37 10.12
N ARG A 160 17.83 3.80 10.94
CA ARG A 160 19.17 3.33 10.52
C ARG A 160 19.11 2.33 9.38
N SER A 161 18.18 1.38 9.45
CA SER A 161 17.96 0.38 8.41
C SER A 161 17.51 1.05 7.11
N TYR A 162 16.65 2.05 7.19
CA TYR A 162 16.21 2.83 6.04
C TYR A 162 17.37 3.66 5.44
N LEU A 163 18.15 4.36 6.25
CA LEU A 163 19.31 5.13 5.79
C LEU A 163 20.38 4.23 5.14
N THR A 164 20.65 3.07 5.73
CA THR A 164 21.55 2.06 5.19
C THR A 164 21.01 1.46 3.88
N TRP A 165 19.70 1.33 3.74
CA TRP A 165 19.11 0.93 2.46
C TRP A 165 19.32 2.00 1.39
N LEU A 166 19.21 3.29 1.72
CA LEU A 166 19.49 4.38 0.79
C LEU A 166 20.95 4.40 0.29
N THR A 167 21.93 4.04 1.14
CA THR A 167 23.33 3.97 0.69
C THR A 167 23.58 2.84 -0.30
N LYS A 168 22.79 1.76 -0.25
CA LYS A 168 22.88 0.61 -1.17
C LYS A 168 22.22 0.84 -2.52
N VAL A 169 21.37 1.87 -2.68
CA VAL A 169 20.61 2.13 -3.92
C VAL A 169 21.51 2.27 -5.16
N LYS A 170 22.76 2.74 -5.01
CA LYS A 170 23.68 2.89 -6.15
C LYS A 170 24.47 1.62 -6.49
N THR A 171 24.54 0.66 -5.58
CA THR A 171 25.44 -0.51 -5.66
C THR A 171 24.68 -1.83 -5.76
N ASP A 172 23.46 -1.90 -5.22
CA ASP A 172 22.63 -3.09 -5.18
C ASP A 172 21.40 -2.93 -6.09
N LEU A 173 21.25 -3.88 -7.01
CA LEU A 173 20.17 -3.87 -8.02
C LEU A 173 18.79 -3.90 -7.36
N ASP A 174 18.63 -4.72 -6.33
CA ASP A 174 17.36 -4.86 -5.62
C ASP A 174 16.99 -3.59 -4.84
N ALA A 175 17.96 -2.98 -4.16
CA ALA A 175 17.78 -1.70 -3.50
C ALA A 175 17.39 -0.61 -4.50
N ALA A 176 18.04 -0.53 -5.67
CA ALA A 176 17.73 0.44 -6.71
C ALA A 176 16.29 0.32 -7.23
N ILE A 177 15.88 -0.91 -7.58
CA ILE A 177 14.55 -1.20 -8.12
C ILE A 177 13.47 -0.93 -7.07
N SER A 178 13.69 -1.38 -5.83
CA SER A 178 12.77 -1.14 -4.72
C SER A 178 12.65 0.35 -4.42
N PHE A 179 13.75 1.10 -4.48
CA PHE A 179 13.77 2.54 -4.21
C PHE A 179 12.98 3.30 -5.28
N LEU A 180 13.33 3.13 -6.55
CA LEU A 180 12.65 3.78 -7.67
C LEU A 180 11.15 3.47 -7.67
N SER A 181 10.78 2.25 -7.32
CA SER A 181 9.37 1.88 -7.22
C SER A 181 8.65 2.56 -6.05
N SER A 182 9.34 2.77 -4.93
CA SER A 182 8.80 3.46 -3.76
C SER A 182 8.62 4.97 -3.93
N VAL A 183 9.35 5.57 -4.90
CA VAL A 183 9.24 6.98 -5.29
C VAL A 183 8.44 7.18 -6.59
N ASN A 184 7.72 6.14 -7.04
CA ASN A 184 6.88 6.15 -8.25
C ASN A 184 7.65 6.50 -9.55
N GLN A 185 8.91 6.12 -9.64
CA GLN A 185 9.79 6.33 -10.81
C GLN A 185 9.97 5.03 -11.59
N HIS A 186 8.85 4.44 -12.04
CA HIS A 186 8.85 3.11 -12.66
C HIS A 186 9.56 3.05 -14.01
N GLU A 187 9.57 4.14 -14.78
CA GLU A 187 10.29 4.19 -16.07
C GLU A 187 11.81 4.02 -15.88
N GLU A 188 12.35 4.48 -14.75
CA GLU A 188 13.77 4.35 -14.46
C GLU A 188 14.15 2.95 -13.99
N VAL A 189 13.18 2.16 -13.50
CA VAL A 189 13.41 0.74 -13.18
C VAL A 189 13.80 -0.02 -14.44
N GLU A 190 13.09 0.19 -15.55
CA GLU A 190 13.44 -0.44 -16.83
C GLU A 190 14.83 -0.03 -17.29
N ARG A 191 15.23 1.23 -17.08
CA ARG A 191 16.56 1.72 -17.45
C ARG A 191 17.66 1.15 -16.58
N VAL A 192 17.48 1.08 -15.27
CA VAL A 192 18.42 0.40 -14.35
C VAL A 192 18.68 -1.04 -14.80
N LEU A 193 17.61 -1.73 -15.22
CA LEU A 193 17.68 -3.12 -15.63
C LEU A 193 18.32 -3.32 -17.00
N LEU A 194 18.04 -2.44 -17.96
CA LEU A 194 18.62 -2.52 -19.29
C LEU A 194 20.05 -2.01 -19.31
N ASP A 195 20.29 -0.79 -18.85
CA ASP A 195 21.58 -0.12 -19.00
C ASP A 195 22.59 -0.52 -17.92
N GLY A 196 22.14 -1.19 -16.87
CA GLY A 196 22.96 -1.58 -15.73
C GLY A 196 23.16 -0.45 -14.71
N LEU A 197 23.43 -0.83 -13.47
CA LEU A 197 23.78 0.14 -12.42
C LEU A 197 25.12 0.82 -12.66
N ASP A 198 26.02 0.24 -13.44
CA ASP A 198 27.32 0.81 -13.79
C ASP A 198 27.23 1.93 -14.84
N SER A 199 26.08 2.09 -15.52
CA SER A 199 25.87 3.15 -16.50
C SER A 199 25.96 4.55 -15.86
N PRO A 200 26.83 5.45 -16.37
CA PRO A 200 26.93 6.83 -15.87
C PRO A 200 25.64 7.63 -16.00
N GLN A 201 24.75 7.27 -16.93
CA GLN A 201 23.46 7.93 -17.08
C GLN A 201 22.46 7.46 -16.01
N VAL A 202 22.44 6.15 -15.72
CA VAL A 202 21.61 5.58 -14.65
C VAL A 202 22.04 6.13 -13.29
N GLN A 203 23.34 6.11 -12.99
CA GLN A 203 23.89 6.67 -11.74
C GLN A 203 23.52 8.13 -11.55
N ARG A 204 23.68 8.99 -12.58
CA ARG A 204 23.30 10.41 -12.50
C ARG A 204 21.81 10.61 -12.19
N ARG A 205 20.93 9.76 -12.73
CA ARG A 205 19.49 9.86 -12.45
C ARG A 205 19.14 9.34 -11.06
N LEU A 206 19.68 8.19 -10.67
CA LEU A 206 19.55 7.67 -9.31
C LEU A 206 20.00 8.70 -8.27
N ASP A 207 21.12 9.38 -8.52
CA ASP A 207 21.61 10.48 -7.69
C ASP A 207 20.62 11.61 -7.56
N GLY A 208 19.96 11.99 -8.66
CA GLY A 208 18.90 13.01 -8.63
C GLY A 208 17.73 12.61 -7.74
N PHE A 209 17.29 11.35 -7.78
CA PHE A 209 16.20 10.86 -6.93
C PHE A 209 16.62 10.69 -5.47
N LEU A 210 17.82 10.15 -5.21
CA LEU A 210 18.39 10.06 -3.87
C LEU A 210 18.58 11.43 -3.25
N LYS A 211 19.13 12.39 -4.00
CA LYS A 211 19.25 13.81 -3.56
C LYS A 211 17.89 14.36 -3.17
N LYS A 212 16.83 14.09 -3.92
CA LYS A 212 15.47 14.54 -3.58
C LYS A 212 14.94 13.89 -2.30
N GLU A 213 15.10 12.57 -2.13
CA GLU A 213 14.62 11.88 -0.92
C GLU A 213 15.42 12.31 0.32
N ILE A 214 16.75 12.46 0.21
CA ILE A 214 17.64 12.85 1.31
C ILE A 214 17.49 14.33 1.65
N ALA A 215 17.36 15.21 0.64
CA ALA A 215 17.11 16.64 0.88
C ALA A 215 15.76 16.90 1.55
N ALA A 216 14.81 15.96 1.49
CA ALA A 216 13.55 16.08 2.23
C ALA A 216 13.78 16.14 3.76
N PHE A 217 14.86 15.54 4.27
CA PHE A 217 15.26 15.65 5.69
C PHE A 217 15.87 17.01 6.04
N LYS A 218 16.31 17.79 5.04
CA LYS A 218 16.97 19.10 5.24
C LYS A 218 16.06 20.30 5.04
N LYS A 219 14.83 20.16 4.52
CA LYS A 219 13.99 21.33 4.17
C LYS A 219 13.73 22.19 5.41
N ALA A 220 14.54 23.23 5.55
CA ALA A 220 14.63 24.15 6.70
C ALA A 220 13.65 25.33 6.61
N ASP A 221 12.86 25.43 5.53
CA ASP A 221 12.15 26.67 5.19
C ASP A 221 10.69 26.74 5.65
N THR A 222 10.27 25.80 6.50
CA THR A 222 9.05 25.90 7.29
C THR A 222 9.36 25.29 8.65
N GLU A 223 8.99 25.96 9.75
CA GLU A 223 9.29 25.68 11.17
C GLU A 223 8.93 24.28 11.72
N LYS A 224 8.76 23.27 10.87
CA LYS A 224 8.50 21.88 11.25
C LYS A 224 9.46 20.99 10.47
N ASP A 225 10.53 20.57 11.12
CA ASP A 225 11.29 19.40 10.70
C ASP A 225 10.32 18.23 10.49
N LYS A 226 10.38 17.58 9.32
CA LYS A 226 9.47 16.48 8.98
C LYS A 226 10.25 15.20 8.82
N LEU A 227 10.07 14.30 9.77
CA LEU A 227 10.44 12.91 9.66
C LEU A 227 9.61 12.29 8.53
N ARG A 228 10.30 11.51 7.70
CA ARG A 228 9.72 10.86 6.54
C ARG A 228 10.37 9.49 6.36
N LEU A 229 9.99 8.55 7.22
CA LEU A 229 10.55 7.19 7.23
C LEU A 229 9.67 6.24 6.43
N LEU A 230 10.16 5.71 5.32
CA LEU A 230 9.42 4.74 4.51
C LEU A 230 9.39 3.36 5.19
N VAL A 231 8.22 2.73 5.21
CA VAL A 231 8.03 1.37 5.74
C VAL A 231 7.69 0.42 4.61
N GLN A 232 8.51 -0.60 4.36
CA GLN A 232 8.30 -1.51 3.22
C GLN A 232 7.08 -2.43 3.40
N LYS A 233 6.86 -2.94 4.62
CA LYS A 233 5.69 -3.75 5.00
C LYS A 233 4.49 -2.85 5.35
N SER A 234 4.15 -1.95 4.43
CA SER A 234 3.04 -1.02 4.58
C SER A 234 2.41 -0.61 3.26
N ARG A 235 1.21 -0.04 3.32
CA ARG A 235 0.62 0.74 2.24
C ARG A 235 -0.08 1.98 2.76
N PHE A 236 -0.19 2.99 1.92
CA PHE A 236 -1.07 4.14 2.11
C PHE A 236 -2.18 4.05 1.06
N VAL A 237 -3.40 3.72 1.49
CA VAL A 237 -4.48 3.24 0.62
C VAL A 237 -5.83 3.82 1.02
N PHE A 238 -6.76 3.88 0.06
CA PHE A 238 -8.16 4.27 0.35
C PHE A 238 -8.83 3.27 1.30
N GLY A 239 -9.64 3.81 2.21
CA GLY A 239 -10.60 3.03 2.98
C GLY A 239 -11.88 2.79 2.19
N VAL A 240 -12.44 1.58 2.32
CA VAL A 240 -13.79 1.24 1.84
C VAL A 240 -14.52 0.38 2.88
N CYS A 241 -15.84 0.33 2.82
CA CYS A 241 -16.63 -0.52 3.70
C CYS A 241 -16.72 -1.94 3.11
N ASP A 242 -17.04 -2.92 3.94
CA ASP A 242 -17.37 -4.28 3.51
C ASP A 242 -18.81 -4.32 2.99
N PRO A 243 -19.02 -4.41 1.66
CA PRO A 243 -20.37 -4.38 1.10
C PRO A 243 -21.18 -5.63 1.44
N TYR A 244 -20.54 -6.72 1.91
CA TYR A 244 -21.20 -7.99 2.21
C TYR A 244 -21.42 -8.25 3.71
N GLN A 245 -20.93 -7.38 4.59
CA GLN A 245 -21.04 -7.51 6.07
C GLN A 245 -20.52 -8.87 6.61
N ILE A 246 -19.43 -9.35 6.04
CA ILE A 246 -18.77 -10.62 6.37
C ILE A 246 -17.61 -10.47 7.37
N LEU A 247 -16.97 -9.31 7.43
CA LEU A 247 -15.88 -9.03 8.38
C LEU A 247 -16.43 -8.68 9.76
N GLU A 248 -15.89 -9.29 10.81
CA GLU A 248 -16.25 -9.00 12.21
C GLU A 248 -15.62 -7.70 12.73
N GLU A 249 -16.16 -7.16 13.82
CA GLU A 249 -15.58 -5.99 14.49
C GLU A 249 -14.11 -6.25 14.86
N GLY A 250 -13.23 -5.31 14.50
CA GLY A 250 -11.78 -5.47 14.67
C GLY A 250 -11.06 -6.19 13.52
N GLU A 251 -11.79 -6.70 12.53
CA GLU A 251 -11.23 -7.32 11.33
C GLU A 251 -11.16 -6.35 10.14
N VAL A 252 -10.15 -6.56 9.29
CA VAL A 252 -9.97 -5.86 8.02
C VAL A 252 -9.54 -6.82 6.93
N PHE A 253 -9.97 -6.55 5.70
CA PHE A 253 -9.44 -7.23 4.53
C PHE A 253 -8.47 -6.30 3.80
N ILE A 254 -7.24 -6.78 3.59
CA ILE A 254 -6.17 -6.03 2.95
C ILE A 254 -5.56 -6.90 1.86
N ARG A 255 -5.74 -6.49 0.60
CA ARG A 255 -5.12 -7.12 -0.54
C ARG A 255 -4.37 -6.09 -1.34
N VAL A 256 -3.07 -6.28 -1.50
CA VAL A 256 -2.18 -5.29 -2.09
C VAL A 256 -1.43 -5.90 -3.25
N THR A 257 -1.13 -5.10 -4.26
CA THR A 257 -0.26 -5.51 -5.35
C THR A 257 1.16 -5.63 -4.81
N MET A 258 1.68 -6.86 -4.84
CA MET A 258 3.03 -7.21 -4.43
C MET A 258 3.96 -7.36 -5.64
N PRO A 259 5.27 -7.09 -5.46
CA PRO A 259 6.32 -7.50 -6.41
C PRO A 259 6.14 -8.96 -6.85
N ARG A 260 6.26 -9.24 -8.17
CA ARG A 260 6.23 -10.54 -8.86
C ARG A 260 4.96 -11.39 -8.73
N THR A 261 4.40 -11.50 -7.53
CA THR A 261 3.25 -12.33 -7.19
C THR A 261 1.90 -11.72 -7.57
N GLY A 262 1.89 -10.41 -7.88
CA GLY A 262 0.67 -9.68 -8.18
C GLY A 262 -0.16 -9.41 -6.92
N PRO A 263 -1.49 -9.34 -7.02
CA PRO A 263 -2.35 -9.13 -5.86
C PRO A 263 -2.19 -10.25 -4.82
N ALA A 264 -1.76 -9.89 -3.62
CA ALA A 264 -1.60 -10.80 -2.48
C ALA A 264 -2.41 -10.29 -1.29
N THR A 265 -3.11 -11.21 -0.61
CA THR A 265 -3.87 -10.89 0.59
C THR A 265 -2.95 -10.96 1.81
N ILE A 266 -2.95 -9.91 2.64
CA ILE A 266 -2.38 -9.93 3.98
C ILE A 266 -3.42 -10.56 4.89
N HIS A 267 -3.05 -11.58 5.65
CA HIS A 267 -4.00 -12.33 6.48
C HIS A 267 -3.34 -12.94 7.72
N SER A 268 -4.17 -13.33 8.68
CA SER A 268 -3.79 -14.05 9.91
C SER A 268 -2.74 -13.31 10.76
N CYS A 269 -2.63 -11.99 10.64
CA CYS A 269 -1.69 -11.17 11.38
C CYS A 269 -2.35 -9.87 11.88
N PRO A 270 -1.87 -9.29 12.99
CA PRO A 270 -2.30 -7.96 13.40
C PRO A 270 -1.70 -6.91 12.47
N VAL A 271 -2.42 -5.82 12.28
CA VAL A 271 -2.02 -4.66 11.47
C VAL A 271 -2.31 -3.37 12.22
N LEU A 272 -1.43 -2.39 12.04
CA LEU A 272 -1.67 -1.02 12.45
C LEU A 272 -2.37 -0.27 11.32
N VAL A 273 -3.48 0.40 11.62
CA VAL A 273 -4.19 1.29 10.71
C VAL A 273 -4.33 2.66 11.35
N VAL A 274 -3.89 3.71 10.66
CA VAL A 274 -3.96 5.09 11.16
C VAL A 274 -4.24 6.07 10.03
N ARG A 275 -5.09 7.05 10.31
CA ARG A 275 -5.40 8.16 9.43
C ARG A 275 -4.65 9.41 9.89
N ASN A 276 -4.08 10.15 8.94
CA ASN A 276 -3.45 11.45 9.23
C ASN A 276 -4.44 12.59 8.96
N PRO A 277 -4.36 13.71 9.71
CA PRO A 277 -3.52 13.92 10.89
C PRO A 277 -4.03 13.15 12.11
N CYS A 278 -3.13 12.61 12.93
CA CYS A 278 -3.46 11.91 14.18
C CYS A 278 -2.78 12.60 15.37
N LEU A 279 -3.49 12.69 16.49
CA LEU A 279 -2.96 13.32 17.72
C LEU A 279 -3.26 12.47 18.95
N HIS A 280 -4.33 11.67 18.92
CA HIS A 280 -4.71 10.83 20.04
C HIS A 280 -4.08 9.44 19.90
N PRO A 281 -3.51 8.84 20.95
CA PRO A 281 -2.98 7.46 20.88
C PRO A 281 -4.01 6.43 20.41
N GLY A 282 -5.29 6.64 20.72
CA GLY A 282 -6.41 5.84 20.22
C GLY A 282 -6.68 5.94 18.71
N ASP A 283 -6.05 6.88 17.99
CA ASP A 283 -6.15 6.99 16.53
C ASP A 283 -5.41 5.86 15.80
N CYS A 284 -4.44 5.24 16.48
CA CYS A 284 -3.67 4.11 15.98
C CYS A 284 -4.41 2.80 16.26
N LEU A 285 -5.15 2.33 15.26
CA LEU A 285 -5.98 1.14 15.39
C LEU A 285 -5.14 -0.13 15.22
N LYS A 286 -5.31 -1.08 16.14
CA LYS A 286 -4.76 -2.44 16.02
C LYS A 286 -5.86 -3.38 15.56
N LEU A 287 -5.84 -3.75 14.28
CA LEU A 287 -6.86 -4.58 13.64
C LEU A 287 -6.28 -5.93 13.21
N ARG A 288 -7.15 -6.92 12.91
CA ARG A 288 -6.74 -8.24 12.42
C ARG A 288 -6.97 -8.34 10.91
N ALA A 289 -5.92 -8.64 10.15
CA ALA A 289 -6.06 -8.90 8.72
C ALA A 289 -6.62 -10.30 8.48
N VAL A 290 -7.70 -10.41 7.70
CA VAL A 290 -8.39 -11.67 7.37
C VAL A 290 -8.55 -11.79 5.86
N ASP A 291 -8.46 -13.01 5.32
CA ASP A 291 -8.71 -13.29 3.90
C ASP A 291 -10.13 -13.85 3.72
N HIS A 292 -10.91 -13.23 2.84
CA HIS A 292 -12.23 -13.72 2.48
C HIS A 292 -12.43 -13.73 0.96
N PRO A 293 -12.85 -14.87 0.34
CA PRO A 293 -12.98 -14.99 -1.11
C PRO A 293 -13.86 -13.92 -1.77
N LYS A 294 -14.97 -13.54 -1.13
CA LYS A 294 -15.89 -12.50 -1.64
C LYS A 294 -15.23 -11.13 -1.79
N LEU A 295 -14.17 -10.81 -1.04
CA LEU A 295 -13.50 -9.51 -1.08
C LEU A 295 -12.25 -9.48 -1.98
N ARG A 296 -11.81 -10.63 -2.52
CA ARG A 296 -10.54 -10.75 -3.27
C ARG A 296 -10.47 -9.94 -4.57
N HIS A 297 -11.60 -9.43 -5.06
CA HIS A 297 -11.65 -8.51 -6.20
C HIS A 297 -11.23 -7.08 -5.83
N LEU A 298 -11.27 -6.72 -4.55
CA LEU A 298 -10.79 -5.44 -4.04
C LEU A 298 -9.29 -5.53 -3.78
N VAL A 299 -8.51 -4.71 -4.50
CA VAL A 299 -7.04 -4.68 -4.44
C VAL A 299 -6.57 -3.23 -4.29
N ASP A 300 -5.49 -3.02 -3.55
CA ASP A 300 -4.86 -1.72 -3.26
C ASP A 300 -5.82 -0.74 -2.53
N CYS A 301 -6.63 -1.30 -1.64
CA CYS A 301 -7.50 -0.62 -0.67
C CYS A 301 -7.53 -1.41 0.65
N VAL A 302 -7.97 -0.76 1.73
CA VAL A 302 -8.31 -1.43 2.99
C VAL A 302 -9.82 -1.48 3.15
N VAL A 303 -10.35 -2.68 3.38
CA VAL A 303 -11.78 -2.91 3.60
C VAL A 303 -12.04 -3.05 5.09
N PHE A 304 -12.88 -2.17 5.63
CA PHE A 304 -13.28 -2.16 7.03
C PHE A 304 -14.56 -2.96 7.26
N ALA A 305 -14.65 -3.63 8.40
CA ALA A 305 -15.88 -4.24 8.86
C ALA A 305 -17.05 -3.26 8.86
N SER A 306 -18.24 -3.77 8.54
CA SER A 306 -19.47 -2.98 8.44
C SER A 306 -20.55 -3.45 9.41
N LYS A 307 -20.09 -3.89 10.59
CA LYS A 307 -20.88 -4.32 11.74
C LYS A 307 -20.07 -4.12 13.02
N GLY A 308 -20.75 -4.08 14.16
CA GLY A 308 -20.15 -3.91 15.49
C GLY A 308 -20.59 -2.62 16.17
N LYS A 309 -19.89 -2.24 17.25
CA LYS A 309 -20.25 -1.07 18.06
C LYS A 309 -19.83 0.26 17.45
N HIS A 310 -18.71 0.28 16.74
CA HIS A 310 -18.15 1.49 16.16
C HIS A 310 -17.57 1.22 14.77
N ALA A 311 -17.73 2.16 13.85
CA ALA A 311 -17.05 2.10 12.57
C ALA A 311 -15.54 2.38 12.78
N ALA A 312 -14.68 1.43 12.41
CA ALA A 312 -13.23 1.59 12.55
C ALA A 312 -12.70 2.90 11.91
N PRO A 313 -13.15 3.35 10.72
CA PRO A 313 -12.80 4.66 10.16
C PRO A 313 -12.96 5.84 11.13
N SER A 314 -14.08 5.91 11.87
CA SER A 314 -14.39 7.02 12.76
C SER A 314 -13.54 7.02 14.03
N LEU A 315 -13.03 5.85 14.44
CA LEU A 315 -12.11 5.74 15.58
C LEU A 315 -10.71 6.31 15.29
N SER A 316 -10.34 6.50 14.01
CA SER A 316 -9.06 7.07 13.61
C SER A 316 -9.23 8.52 13.16
N SER A 317 -9.01 9.45 14.09
CA SER A 317 -9.11 10.90 13.86
C SER A 317 -10.50 11.37 13.40
N GLY A 318 -11.57 10.60 13.65
CA GLY A 318 -12.92 10.94 13.15
C GLY A 318 -13.06 10.77 11.63
N GLY A 319 -12.37 9.80 11.04
CA GLY A 319 -12.39 9.55 9.60
C GLY A 319 -13.72 9.00 9.07
N ASP A 320 -13.90 9.13 7.77
CA ASP A 320 -15.00 8.55 7.01
C ASP A 320 -14.48 7.77 5.79
N LEU A 321 -15.35 7.37 4.87
CA LEU A 321 -14.97 6.68 3.64
C LEU A 321 -15.25 7.52 2.39
N ASP A 322 -15.23 8.86 2.50
CA ASP A 322 -15.55 9.76 1.38
C ASP A 322 -14.34 10.13 0.48
N GLY A 323 -13.20 9.52 0.80
CA GLY A 323 -11.91 9.75 0.16
C GLY A 323 -10.71 9.59 1.09
N ASP A 324 -10.95 9.28 2.37
CA ASP A 324 -9.88 9.10 3.34
C ASP A 324 -8.94 7.95 2.97
N GLN A 325 -7.65 8.21 3.20
CA GLN A 325 -6.57 7.27 2.99
C GLN A 325 -5.93 6.93 4.32
N TYR A 326 -5.59 5.66 4.48
CA TYR A 326 -5.09 5.09 5.72
C TYR A 326 -3.68 4.55 5.51
N THR A 327 -2.83 4.84 6.49
CA THR A 327 -1.55 4.16 6.65
C THR A 327 -1.81 2.80 7.27
N VAL A 328 -1.54 1.74 6.52
CA VAL A 328 -1.70 0.34 6.94
C VAL A 328 -0.32 -0.29 7.03
N ILE A 329 0.06 -0.79 8.20
CA ILE A 329 1.38 -1.38 8.49
C ILE A 329 1.19 -2.79 9.04
N TRP A 330 1.83 -3.76 8.40
CA TRP A 330 1.85 -5.17 8.85
C TRP A 330 3.26 -5.63 9.22
N ASP A 331 4.17 -4.68 9.49
CA ASP A 331 5.47 -4.97 10.07
C ASP A 331 5.30 -5.31 11.56
N PRO A 332 5.59 -6.55 12.02
CA PRO A 332 5.38 -6.95 13.40
C PRO A 332 6.09 -6.06 14.42
N GLU A 333 7.23 -5.47 14.05
CA GLU A 333 8.03 -4.58 14.91
C GLU A 333 7.45 -3.17 15.05
N LEU A 334 6.47 -2.80 14.21
CA LEU A 334 5.78 -1.50 14.25
C LEU A 334 4.30 -1.63 14.63
N VAL A 335 3.81 -2.86 14.84
CA VAL A 335 2.47 -3.08 15.41
C VAL A 335 2.58 -2.89 16.92
N MET A 336 1.90 -1.87 17.42
CA MET A 336 1.95 -1.46 18.82
C MET A 336 1.60 -2.60 19.81
N PRO A 337 2.34 -2.72 20.93
CA PRO A 337 2.00 -3.66 21.98
C PRO A 337 0.79 -3.19 22.79
N LYS A 338 0.71 -1.89 23.12
CA LYS A 338 -0.40 -1.30 23.88
C LYS A 338 -1.47 -0.75 22.93
N VAL A 339 -2.73 -0.87 23.33
CA VAL A 339 -3.87 -0.25 22.65
C VAL A 339 -4.48 0.76 23.61
N ALA A 340 -4.59 2.02 23.18
CA ALA A 340 -5.23 3.06 23.96
C ALA A 340 -6.74 3.08 23.70
N GLU A 341 -7.51 3.61 24.65
CA GLU A 341 -8.93 3.89 24.45
C GLU A 341 -9.12 4.89 23.31
N HIS A 342 -10.19 4.72 22.53
CA HIS A 342 -10.45 5.58 21.38
C HIS A 342 -11.08 6.91 21.82
N PHE A 343 -10.66 8.00 21.18
CA PHE A 343 -11.41 9.25 21.26
C PHE A 343 -12.54 9.17 20.24
N LEU A 344 -13.80 9.29 20.67
CA LEU A 344 -14.96 9.04 19.81
C LEU A 344 -15.31 10.19 18.85
N TYR A 345 -14.51 11.27 18.82
CA TYR A 345 -14.71 12.44 17.94
C TYR A 345 -16.17 12.92 17.86
N PRO A 346 -16.77 13.33 19.00
CA PRO A 346 -18.18 13.71 19.02
C PRO A 346 -18.45 14.92 18.10
N PRO A 347 -19.54 14.90 17.32
CA PRO A 347 -19.84 15.97 16.38
C PRO A 347 -20.11 17.29 17.11
N VAL A 348 -19.62 18.39 16.56
CA VAL A 348 -19.87 19.74 17.11
C VAL A 348 -21.36 20.09 16.96
N LYS A 349 -21.97 20.61 18.04
CA LYS A 349 -23.36 21.11 18.02
C LYS A 349 -23.52 22.22 16.98
N GLU A 350 -24.37 21.97 15.99
CA GLU A 350 -24.61 22.90 14.90
C GLU A 350 -25.44 24.10 15.33
N LYS A 351 -24.93 25.30 15.08
CA LYS A 351 -25.78 26.51 15.08
C LYS A 351 -26.60 26.52 13.79
N LYS A 352 -27.90 26.23 13.91
CA LYS A 352 -28.87 26.31 12.80
C LYS A 352 -29.39 27.74 12.67
N MET A 353 -29.48 28.23 11.43
CA MET A 353 -30.06 29.51 11.04
C MET A 353 -31.25 29.23 10.11
N GLU A 354 -32.30 30.05 10.17
CA GLU A 354 -33.47 29.86 9.30
C GLU A 354 -33.15 30.14 7.83
N THR A 355 -32.47 31.24 7.56
CA THR A 355 -31.98 31.63 6.23
C THR A 355 -30.54 32.11 6.37
N ILE A 356 -29.65 31.61 5.51
CA ILE A 356 -28.25 32.05 5.48
C ILE A 356 -28.12 33.19 4.47
N THR A 357 -27.67 34.35 4.94
CA THR A 357 -27.40 35.50 4.07
C THR A 357 -25.95 35.47 3.54
N ARG A 358 -25.66 36.29 2.51
CA ARG A 358 -24.28 36.50 2.05
C ARG A 358 -23.40 37.08 3.16
N GLN A 359 -23.97 37.89 4.05
CA GLN A 359 -23.25 38.48 5.18
C GLN A 359 -22.86 37.42 6.20
N ASP A 360 -23.69 36.41 6.45
CA ASP A 360 -23.35 35.27 7.31
C ASP A 360 -22.21 34.44 6.72
N LEU A 361 -22.22 34.21 5.40
CA LEU A 361 -21.12 33.53 4.70
C LEU A 361 -19.82 34.35 4.76
N ALA A 362 -19.91 35.67 4.56
CA ALA A 362 -18.77 36.58 4.68
C ALA A 362 -18.22 36.61 6.12
N ALA A 363 -19.09 36.65 7.14
CA ALA A 363 -18.69 36.61 8.54
C ALA A 363 -18.09 35.26 8.94
N HIS A 364 -18.60 34.15 8.39
CA HIS A 364 -17.99 32.84 8.52
C HIS A 364 -16.59 32.82 7.89
N PHE A 365 -16.46 33.26 6.64
CA PHE A 365 -15.18 33.32 5.92
C PHE A 365 -14.17 34.21 6.64
N ALA A 366 -14.56 35.42 7.05
CA ALA A 366 -13.70 36.36 7.76
C ALA A 366 -13.21 35.84 9.11
N GLY A 367 -13.99 34.97 9.77
CA GLY A 367 -13.58 34.34 11.03
C GLY A 367 -13.11 32.89 10.90
N TYR A 368 -12.96 32.38 9.69
CA TYR A 368 -12.35 31.08 9.44
C TYR A 368 -10.83 31.25 9.60
N ASN A 369 -10.34 30.97 10.82
CA ASN A 369 -8.94 31.17 11.16
C ASN A 369 -8.20 29.81 11.23
N ASN A 370 -7.54 29.44 10.13
CA ASN A 370 -6.65 28.28 10.10
C ASN A 370 -5.50 28.36 11.11
N MET A 371 -5.19 29.55 11.64
CA MET A 371 -4.15 29.71 12.65
C MET A 371 -4.48 28.96 13.94
N SER A 372 -5.74 28.90 14.37
CA SER A 372 -6.11 28.24 15.63
C SER A 372 -5.90 26.73 15.58
N MET A 373 -6.21 26.09 14.44
CA MET A 373 -5.90 24.68 14.19
C MET A 373 -4.39 24.42 14.21
N GLY A 374 -3.62 25.28 13.53
CA GLY A 374 -2.16 25.20 13.50
C GLY A 374 -1.53 25.42 14.89
N GLN A 375 -2.07 26.34 15.68
CA GLN A 375 -1.67 26.63 17.05
C GLN A 375 -1.96 25.44 17.98
N ALA A 376 -3.16 24.85 17.92
CA ALA A 376 -3.50 23.68 18.73
C ALA A 376 -2.57 22.50 18.43
N ALA A 377 -2.32 22.20 17.15
CA ALA A 377 -1.36 21.17 16.76
C ALA A 377 0.06 21.51 17.21
N SER A 378 0.50 22.78 17.10
CA SER A 378 1.82 23.19 17.54
C SER A 378 2.00 23.09 19.05
N LEU A 379 0.98 23.43 19.84
CA LEU A 379 1.02 23.31 21.30
C LEU A 379 0.99 21.84 21.71
N HIS A 380 0.17 21.01 21.06
CA HIS A 380 0.14 19.57 21.29
C HIS A 380 1.54 18.99 21.12
N TRP A 381 2.20 19.35 20.02
CA TRP A 381 3.58 18.95 19.74
C TRP A 381 4.59 19.36 20.81
N LYS A 382 4.40 20.51 21.48
CA LYS A 382 5.27 20.93 22.58
C LYS A 382 4.95 20.13 23.85
N TRP A 383 3.68 20.03 24.23
CA TRP A 383 3.24 19.30 25.42
C TRP A 383 3.63 17.83 25.42
N VAL A 384 3.55 17.17 24.26
CA VAL A 384 4.00 15.77 24.09
C VAL A 384 5.45 15.58 24.54
N ARG A 385 6.34 16.55 24.28
CA ARG A 385 7.77 16.44 24.61
C ARG A 385 8.05 16.62 26.09
N CYS A 386 7.15 17.29 26.80
CA CYS A 386 7.38 17.70 28.18
C CYS A 386 6.71 16.78 29.19
N SER A 387 5.67 16.05 28.79
CA SER A 387 4.96 15.14 29.68
C SER A 387 5.59 13.74 29.64
N PRO A 388 5.82 13.09 30.80
CA PRO A 388 6.24 11.69 30.84
C PRO A 388 5.20 10.74 30.21
N ASP A 389 3.92 11.12 30.22
CA ASP A 389 2.83 10.36 29.59
C ASP A 389 2.67 10.68 28.09
N GLY A 390 3.50 11.58 27.56
CA GLY A 390 3.50 11.99 26.15
C GLY A 390 2.13 12.46 25.67
N ALA A 391 1.61 11.83 24.62
CA ALA A 391 0.30 12.14 24.04
C ALA A 391 -0.89 11.68 24.90
N MET A 392 -0.67 10.85 25.93
CA MET A 392 -1.73 10.47 26.88
C MET A 392 -1.96 11.53 27.96
N SER A 393 -1.14 12.59 28.04
CA SER A 393 -1.31 13.64 29.04
C SER A 393 -2.65 14.37 28.90
N GLN A 394 -3.16 14.90 30.01
CA GLN A 394 -4.41 15.64 30.02
C GLN A 394 -4.36 16.85 29.08
N GLU A 395 -3.24 17.56 29.05
CA GLU A 395 -3.01 18.70 28.16
C GLU A 395 -3.09 18.31 26.69
N CYS A 396 -2.46 17.18 26.31
CA CYS A 396 -2.50 16.66 24.94
C CYS A 396 -3.91 16.23 24.54
N GLN A 397 -4.64 15.54 25.42
CA GLN A 397 -6.02 15.11 25.15
C GLN A 397 -6.96 16.31 24.94
N GLU A 398 -6.82 17.37 25.75
CA GLU A 398 -7.60 18.59 25.58
C GLU A 398 -7.25 19.33 24.27
N LEU A 399 -5.97 19.38 23.92
CA LEU A 399 -5.53 19.97 22.64
C LEU A 399 -6.03 19.16 21.45
N ASN A 400 -6.09 17.82 21.54
CA ASN A 400 -6.72 16.98 20.53
C ASN A 400 -8.22 17.28 20.39
N ALA A 401 -8.96 17.41 21.50
CA ALA A 401 -10.37 17.76 21.46
C ALA A 401 -10.62 19.13 20.82
N LEU A 402 -9.80 20.14 21.16
CA LEU A 402 -9.85 21.47 20.53
C LEU A 402 -9.48 21.41 19.04
N TYR A 403 -8.47 20.61 18.68
CA TYR A 403 -8.06 20.41 17.29
C TYR A 403 -9.21 19.80 16.46
N SER A 404 -9.86 18.75 16.97
CA SER A 404 -11.02 18.13 16.33
C SER A 404 -12.15 19.13 16.09
N GLN A 405 -12.49 19.97 17.08
CA GLN A 405 -13.49 21.02 16.91
C GLN A 405 -13.14 22.02 15.79
N CYS A 406 -11.85 22.36 15.65
CA CYS A 406 -11.38 23.20 14.55
C CYS A 406 -11.54 22.57 13.17
N VAL A 407 -11.35 21.25 13.03
CA VAL A 407 -11.53 20.53 11.76
C VAL A 407 -12.97 20.65 11.26
N ASP A 408 -13.93 20.67 12.19
CA ASP A 408 -15.35 20.91 11.90
C ASP A 408 -15.71 22.38 11.69
N GLY A 409 -14.71 23.28 11.69
CA GLY A 409 -14.88 24.71 11.47
C GLY A 409 -15.37 25.48 12.70
N ALA A 410 -15.32 24.89 13.90
CA ALA A 410 -15.65 25.58 15.13
C ALA A 410 -14.55 26.58 15.52
N ARG A 411 -14.96 27.71 16.11
CA ARG A 411 -14.03 28.65 16.72
C ARG A 411 -13.69 28.17 18.12
N ILE A 412 -12.40 27.95 18.38
CA ILE A 412 -11.90 27.54 19.68
C ILE A 412 -11.18 28.69 20.38
N ARG A 413 -11.13 28.64 21.71
CA ARG A 413 -10.22 29.44 22.52
C ARG A 413 -9.33 28.48 23.30
N ILE A 414 -8.05 28.44 22.97
CA ILE A 414 -7.07 27.62 23.70
C ILE A 414 -6.87 28.24 25.10
N PRO A 415 -7.12 27.49 26.20
CA PRO A 415 -6.90 27.93 27.58
C PRO A 415 -5.48 28.44 27.82
N ASP A 416 -5.32 29.48 28.63
CA ASP A 416 -4.00 30.11 28.84
C ASP A 416 -2.97 29.14 29.44
N ARG A 417 -3.40 28.21 30.30
CA ARG A 417 -2.53 27.15 30.84
C ARG A 417 -1.89 26.25 29.77
N LEU A 418 -2.55 26.06 28.62
CA LEU A 418 -2.05 25.21 27.54
C LEU A 418 -1.11 25.97 26.59
N ARG A 419 -1.03 27.31 26.70
CA ARG A 419 -0.23 28.16 25.81
C ARG A 419 1.25 28.22 26.20
N THR A 420 1.55 27.92 27.46
CA THR A 420 2.90 27.97 28.04
C THR A 420 3.35 26.58 28.47
N PRO A 421 3.72 25.70 27.53
CA PRO A 421 4.33 24.41 27.87
C PRO A 421 5.70 24.66 28.55
N PRO A 422 6.11 23.79 29.49
CA PRO A 422 7.44 23.87 30.09
C PRO A 422 8.53 23.48 29.08
N GLU A 423 9.80 23.73 29.40
CA GLU A 423 10.91 23.26 28.57
C GLU A 423 11.12 21.75 28.76
N PRO A 424 11.39 20.99 27.68
CA PRO A 424 11.63 19.55 27.78
C PRO A 424 12.97 19.28 28.49
N SER A 425 12.98 18.30 29.39
CA SER A 425 14.19 17.90 30.13
C SER A 425 15.16 17.07 29.28
N GLU A 426 14.62 16.27 28.35
CA GLU A 426 15.38 15.39 27.46
C GLU A 426 14.86 15.48 26.02
N PRO A 427 15.69 15.23 25.00
CA PRO A 427 15.24 15.16 23.61
C PRO A 427 14.23 14.05 23.43
N PHE A 428 13.08 14.37 22.82
CA PHE A 428 12.08 13.36 22.51
C PHE A 428 12.54 12.48 21.33
N ILE A 429 12.01 11.27 21.19
CA ILE A 429 12.44 10.32 20.16
C ILE A 429 12.39 10.89 18.74
N VAL A 430 11.37 11.70 18.42
CA VAL A 430 11.26 12.37 17.12
C VAL A 430 12.46 13.30 16.89
N ASP A 431 12.92 13.99 17.93
CA ASP A 431 14.07 14.91 17.86
C ASP A 431 15.37 14.12 17.64
N LYS A 432 15.56 13.01 18.38
CA LYS A 432 16.70 12.08 18.18
C LYS A 432 16.76 11.53 16.74
N MET A 433 15.61 11.09 16.21
CA MET A 433 15.51 10.58 14.85
C MET A 433 15.78 11.66 13.79
N LEU A 434 15.27 12.87 14.00
CA LEU A 434 15.49 14.01 13.10
C LEU A 434 16.96 14.43 13.10
N GLU A 435 17.61 14.46 14.26
CA GLU A 435 19.04 14.76 14.38
C GLU A 435 19.87 13.74 13.60
N GLU A 436 19.62 12.44 13.78
CA GLU A 436 20.34 11.38 13.05
C GLU A 436 20.09 11.44 11.53
N ALA A 437 18.84 11.67 11.11
CA ALA A 437 18.49 11.83 9.70
C ALA A 437 19.13 13.07 9.07
N LYS A 438 19.19 14.19 9.81
CA LYS A 438 19.85 15.42 9.37
C LYS A 438 21.36 15.26 9.29
N ALA A 439 21.98 14.62 10.27
CA ALA A 439 23.42 14.31 10.26
C ALA A 439 23.76 13.49 9.02
N PHE A 440 23.02 12.40 8.76
CA PHE A 440 23.17 11.61 7.54
C PHE A 440 23.00 12.46 6.27
N ALA A 441 21.93 13.27 6.19
CA ALA A 441 21.68 14.12 5.03
C ALA A 441 22.76 15.20 4.85
N GLN A 442 23.33 15.73 5.94
CA GLN A 442 24.44 16.66 5.91
C GLN A 442 25.67 16.01 5.29
N THR A 443 26.14 14.90 5.86
CA THR A 443 27.30 14.16 5.36
C THR A 443 27.13 13.72 3.91
N TRP A 444 25.95 13.22 3.54
CA TRP A 444 25.69 12.71 2.19
C TRP A 444 25.63 13.83 1.14
N LEU A 445 25.09 15.01 1.49
CA LEU A 445 24.97 16.14 0.56
C LEU A 445 26.21 17.05 0.52
N SER A 446 27.00 17.13 1.59
CA SER A 446 28.25 17.91 1.62
C SER A 446 29.36 17.28 0.79
N GLY A 447 29.21 16.00 0.43
CA GLY A 447 30.10 15.32 -0.48
C GLY A 447 31.42 14.93 0.18
N ASP A 448 31.43 13.77 0.83
CA ASP A 448 32.56 12.89 0.66
C ASP A 448 32.17 11.90 -0.46
N ASP A 449 32.58 12.22 -1.68
CA ASP A 449 32.41 11.41 -2.89
C ASP A 449 33.31 10.14 -2.84
N SER A 450 33.77 9.77 -1.62
CA SER A 450 34.71 8.71 -1.29
C SER A 450 34.06 7.34 -1.15
N VAL A 451 32.73 7.26 -0.98
CA VAL A 451 31.99 6.00 -1.21
C VAL A 451 31.62 5.87 -2.69
N LYS A 452 32.61 6.07 -3.56
CA LYS A 452 32.64 5.43 -4.89
C LYS A 452 32.95 3.95 -4.68
N THR A 453 32.10 3.24 -3.96
CA THR A 453 32.03 1.80 -4.15
C THR A 453 31.53 1.64 -5.58
N LYS A 454 32.44 1.35 -6.51
CA LYS A 454 32.05 0.92 -7.85
C LYS A 454 31.04 -0.19 -7.63
N ALA A 455 29.84 -0.03 -8.17
CA ALA A 455 28.92 -1.17 -8.25
C ALA A 455 29.72 -2.32 -8.87
N ASP A 456 29.73 -3.47 -8.21
CA ASP A 456 30.41 -4.63 -8.78
C ASP A 456 29.81 -4.87 -10.16
N LYS A 457 30.68 -4.98 -11.16
CA LYS A 457 30.25 -5.17 -12.54
C LYS A 457 29.71 -6.59 -12.65
N LEU A 458 28.42 -6.74 -12.37
CA LEU A 458 27.70 -7.98 -12.62
C LEU A 458 27.77 -8.24 -14.12
N THR A 459 28.19 -9.45 -14.49
CA THR A 459 28.02 -9.94 -15.86
C THR A 459 26.53 -9.96 -16.20
N ASP A 460 26.19 -9.92 -17.49
CA ASP A 460 24.78 -10.02 -17.89
C ASP A 460 24.13 -11.33 -17.38
N GLU A 461 24.89 -12.43 -17.26
CA GLU A 461 24.42 -13.69 -16.66
C GLU A 461 24.12 -13.55 -15.15
N GLN A 462 25.00 -12.88 -14.40
CA GLN A 462 24.76 -12.59 -12.98
C GLN A 462 23.59 -11.62 -12.80
N THR A 463 23.43 -10.65 -13.69
CA THR A 463 22.30 -9.71 -13.70
C THR A 463 20.99 -10.42 -13.97
N ILE A 464 20.94 -11.32 -14.97
CA ILE A 464 19.78 -12.17 -15.24
C ILE A 464 19.46 -13.04 -14.01
N THR A 465 20.48 -13.64 -13.40
CA THR A 465 20.29 -14.52 -12.23
C THR A 465 19.75 -13.74 -11.04
N ALA A 466 20.35 -12.59 -10.71
CA ALA A 466 19.89 -11.70 -9.65
C ALA A 466 18.46 -11.21 -9.90
N LEU A 467 18.16 -10.80 -11.14
CA LEU A 467 16.83 -10.37 -11.55
C LEU A 467 15.77 -11.46 -11.40
N LEU A 468 16.07 -12.69 -11.82
CA LEU A 468 15.15 -13.83 -11.74
C LEU A 468 15.01 -14.40 -10.32
N LEU A 469 16.01 -14.22 -9.45
CA LEU A 469 15.96 -14.64 -8.05
C LEU A 469 15.34 -13.61 -7.12
N SER A 470 15.42 -12.33 -7.47
CA SER A 470 14.95 -11.27 -6.60
C SER A 470 13.45 -11.37 -6.32
N GLU A 471 13.08 -11.59 -5.06
CA GLU A 471 11.69 -11.54 -4.61
C GLU A 471 11.16 -10.10 -4.50
N ARG A 472 12.05 -9.11 -4.60
CA ARG A 472 11.77 -7.69 -4.30
C ARG A 472 11.68 -6.81 -5.53
N VAL A 473 11.96 -7.35 -6.71
CA VAL A 473 11.78 -6.64 -7.99
C VAL A 473 10.33 -6.21 -8.11
N SER A 474 10.13 -4.91 -7.98
CA SER A 474 8.85 -4.24 -8.11
C SER A 474 8.43 -4.19 -9.58
N MET A 475 8.22 -5.36 -10.17
CA MET A 475 7.67 -5.61 -11.50
C MET A 475 6.82 -6.89 -11.45
N SER A 476 5.95 -7.08 -12.43
CA SER A 476 5.30 -8.38 -12.64
C SER A 476 6.32 -9.41 -13.12
N GLU A 477 6.06 -10.70 -12.89
CA GLU A 477 6.94 -11.76 -13.39
C GLU A 477 7.17 -11.65 -14.91
N PHE A 478 6.11 -11.36 -15.68
CA PHE A 478 6.24 -11.18 -17.12
C PHE A 478 7.23 -10.07 -17.50
N GLN A 479 7.17 -8.91 -16.84
CA GLN A 479 8.11 -7.81 -17.08
C GLN A 479 9.55 -8.21 -16.72
N THR A 480 9.73 -8.89 -15.58
CA THR A 480 11.03 -9.46 -15.19
C THR A 480 11.58 -10.38 -16.29
N LEU A 481 10.75 -11.25 -16.85
CA LEU A 481 11.14 -12.15 -17.94
C LEU A 481 11.45 -11.41 -19.24
N GLN A 482 10.67 -10.39 -19.61
CA GLN A 482 10.93 -9.57 -20.79
C GLN A 482 12.27 -8.83 -20.69
N VAL A 483 12.58 -8.29 -19.52
CA VAL A 483 13.87 -7.65 -19.25
C VAL A 483 14.99 -8.67 -19.33
N ALA A 484 14.86 -9.83 -18.66
CA ALA A 484 15.85 -10.90 -18.73
C ALA A 484 16.11 -11.34 -20.19
N LEU A 485 15.05 -11.41 -21.01
CA LEU A 485 15.13 -11.69 -22.44
C LEU A 485 15.84 -10.59 -23.24
N LYS A 486 15.57 -9.31 -22.94
CA LYS A 486 16.27 -8.18 -23.58
C LYS A 486 17.77 -8.23 -23.27
N ILE A 487 18.14 -8.47 -22.00
CA ILE A 487 19.53 -8.61 -21.57
C ILE A 487 20.18 -9.81 -22.27
N ALA A 488 19.52 -10.97 -22.27
CA ALA A 488 20.04 -12.18 -22.91
C ALA A 488 20.23 -12.01 -24.42
N LYS A 489 19.32 -11.33 -25.11
CA LYS A 489 19.45 -11.03 -26.55
C LYS A 489 20.61 -10.09 -26.84
N ARG A 490 20.81 -9.06 -26.00
CA ARG A 490 21.94 -8.12 -26.15
C ARG A 490 23.29 -8.84 -26.08
N SER A 491 23.41 -9.80 -25.17
CA SER A 491 24.68 -10.45 -24.86
C SER A 491 24.77 -11.88 -25.38
N SER A 492 23.83 -12.29 -26.24
CA SER A 492 23.73 -13.63 -26.85
C SER A 492 23.76 -14.78 -25.84
N ILE A 493 23.15 -14.59 -24.67
CA ILE A 493 23.08 -15.60 -23.59
C ILE A 493 21.91 -16.57 -23.85
N ASN A 494 22.16 -17.87 -23.67
CA ASN A 494 21.10 -18.88 -23.72
C ASN A 494 20.32 -18.91 -22.39
N LEU A 495 19.02 -18.62 -22.44
CA LEU A 495 18.17 -18.59 -21.24
C LEU A 495 17.66 -19.96 -20.77
N SER A 496 17.86 -21.02 -21.55
CA SER A 496 17.37 -22.38 -21.22
C SER A 496 17.80 -22.87 -19.82
N PRO A 497 19.05 -22.63 -19.35
CA PRO A 497 19.47 -23.02 -18.00
C PRO A 497 18.73 -22.29 -16.87
N TYR A 498 18.15 -21.12 -17.15
CA TYR A 498 17.47 -20.27 -16.17
C TYR A 498 15.96 -20.47 -16.14
N TYR A 499 15.37 -21.35 -16.97
CA TYR A 499 13.93 -21.63 -16.97
C TYR A 499 13.41 -22.15 -15.62
N SER A 500 14.29 -22.71 -14.79
CA SER A 500 14.00 -23.14 -13.42
C SER A 500 13.86 -21.98 -12.42
N LEU A 501 14.25 -20.75 -12.80
CA LEU A 501 14.08 -19.53 -12.01
C LEU A 501 12.87 -18.70 -12.47
N MET A 502 12.26 -19.07 -13.61
CA MET A 502 11.15 -18.33 -14.22
C MET A 502 9.79 -18.84 -13.73
N ASN A 503 9.00 -17.98 -13.10
CA ASN A 503 7.68 -18.34 -12.57
C ASN A 503 6.56 -18.21 -13.62
N PHE A 504 6.54 -19.09 -14.61
CA PHE A 504 5.49 -19.09 -15.65
C PHE A 504 4.05 -19.24 -15.10
N SER A 505 3.88 -19.73 -13.86
CA SER A 505 2.55 -19.82 -13.24
C SER A 505 1.94 -18.46 -12.86
N ALA A 506 2.78 -17.42 -12.74
CA ALA A 506 2.33 -16.06 -12.46
C ALA A 506 1.80 -15.33 -13.71
N LEU A 507 2.00 -15.89 -14.91
CA LEU A 507 1.58 -15.29 -16.17
C LEU A 507 0.14 -15.67 -16.50
N ASN A 508 -0.62 -14.73 -17.05
CA ASN A 508 -1.93 -15.02 -17.64
C ASN A 508 -1.81 -15.69 -19.03
N SER A 509 -2.93 -16.16 -19.58
CA SER A 509 -2.95 -16.88 -20.86
C SER A 509 -2.30 -16.11 -22.02
N SER A 510 -2.59 -14.82 -22.15
CA SER A 510 -2.00 -13.99 -23.22
C SER A 510 -0.51 -13.74 -23.01
N GLU A 511 -0.08 -13.52 -21.77
CA GLU A 511 1.33 -13.39 -21.41
C GLU A 511 2.11 -14.68 -21.68
N LYS A 512 1.51 -15.85 -21.43
CA LYS A 512 2.11 -17.16 -21.71
C LYS A 512 2.34 -17.38 -23.20
N GLU A 513 1.39 -17.00 -24.05
CA GLU A 513 1.53 -17.07 -25.52
C GLU A 513 2.66 -16.17 -26.01
N GLN A 514 2.67 -14.90 -25.59
CA GLN A 514 3.74 -13.96 -25.93
C GLN A 514 5.10 -14.47 -25.46
N MET A 515 5.17 -15.06 -24.26
CA MET A 515 6.41 -15.60 -23.72
C MET A 515 6.92 -16.79 -24.54
N CYS A 516 6.04 -17.68 -25.03
CA CYS A 516 6.42 -18.78 -25.92
C CYS A 516 7.05 -18.28 -27.22
N GLU A 517 6.47 -17.23 -27.81
CA GLU A 517 6.99 -16.58 -29.01
C GLU A 517 8.33 -15.89 -28.74
N MET A 518 8.43 -15.10 -27.67
CA MET A 518 9.65 -14.38 -27.30
C MET A 518 10.83 -15.31 -27.00
N LEU A 519 10.57 -16.48 -26.43
CA LEU A 519 11.56 -17.53 -26.14
C LEU A 519 11.88 -18.42 -27.36
N GLY A 520 11.13 -18.31 -28.46
CA GLY A 520 11.29 -19.16 -29.64
C GLY A 520 11.03 -20.64 -29.35
N LEU A 521 10.08 -20.95 -28.45
CA LEU A 521 9.81 -22.34 -28.04
C LEU A 521 9.10 -23.11 -29.17
N LYS A 522 9.67 -24.25 -29.56
CA LYS A 522 9.00 -25.25 -30.41
C LYS A 522 7.69 -25.71 -29.75
N VAL A 523 6.69 -26.08 -30.56
CA VAL A 523 5.34 -26.51 -30.12
C VAL A 523 5.40 -27.54 -28.97
N GLU A 524 6.28 -28.54 -29.09
CA GLU A 524 6.48 -29.60 -28.08
C GLU A 524 6.91 -29.08 -26.70
N LYS A 525 7.57 -27.92 -26.67
CA LYS A 525 8.13 -27.29 -25.47
C LYS A 525 7.21 -26.23 -24.87
N GLN A 526 6.17 -25.79 -25.57
CA GLN A 526 5.24 -24.75 -25.10
C GLN A 526 4.42 -25.18 -23.87
N GLY A 527 4.15 -26.49 -23.74
CA GLY A 527 3.44 -27.05 -22.58
C GLY A 527 4.10 -26.71 -21.23
N MET A 528 5.41 -26.46 -21.21
CA MET A 528 6.17 -26.14 -20.00
C MET A 528 5.83 -24.76 -19.39
N VAL A 529 5.34 -23.85 -20.22
CA VAL A 529 4.92 -22.48 -19.83
C VAL A 529 3.50 -22.51 -19.26
N TRP A 530 2.66 -23.37 -19.80
CA TRP A 530 1.25 -23.50 -19.38
C TRP A 530 1.10 -24.22 -18.05
N ASN A 531 1.87 -25.29 -17.86
CA ASN A 531 1.84 -26.06 -16.64
C ASN A 531 3.27 -26.42 -16.20
N SER A 532 3.70 -25.89 -15.07
CA SER A 532 5.01 -26.19 -14.50
C SER A 532 5.18 -27.68 -14.15
N LEU A 533 4.09 -28.43 -13.95
CA LEU A 533 4.10 -29.90 -13.80
C LEU A 533 4.44 -30.63 -15.10
N MET A 534 4.29 -30.02 -16.28
CA MET A 534 4.82 -30.57 -17.55
C MET A 534 6.34 -30.60 -17.55
N ARG A 535 6.97 -29.82 -16.67
CA ARG A 535 8.39 -29.98 -16.39
C ARG A 535 8.62 -31.13 -15.42
N SER A 536 7.66 -31.61 -14.63
CA SER A 536 7.88 -32.71 -13.67
C SER A 536 7.75 -34.10 -14.31
N ASP A 537 8.47 -35.08 -13.77
CA ASP A 537 8.30 -36.50 -14.13
C ASP A 537 7.17 -37.18 -13.34
N LEU A 538 6.40 -36.40 -12.57
CA LEU A 538 5.33 -36.88 -11.69
C LEU A 538 4.05 -37.18 -12.45
N VAL A 539 3.86 -36.55 -13.62
CA VAL A 539 2.63 -36.64 -14.40
C VAL A 539 2.98 -37.22 -15.77
N SER A 540 2.44 -38.40 -16.10
CA SER A 540 2.60 -38.95 -17.44
C SER A 540 1.74 -38.16 -18.44
N PRO A 541 2.16 -38.06 -19.72
CA PRO A 541 1.38 -37.37 -20.76
C PRO A 541 -0.08 -37.84 -20.87
N ALA A 542 -0.37 -39.10 -20.50
CA ALA A 542 -1.71 -39.68 -20.53
C ALA A 542 -2.62 -39.15 -19.39
N THR A 543 -2.05 -38.75 -18.25
CA THR A 543 -2.81 -38.27 -17.07
C THR A 543 -3.34 -36.84 -17.26
N PHE A 544 -2.93 -36.13 -18.32
CA PHE A 544 -3.33 -34.75 -18.62
C PHE A 544 -4.79 -34.56 -19.05
N LYS A 545 -5.54 -35.63 -19.33
CA LYS A 545 -6.97 -35.55 -19.72
C LYS A 545 -7.91 -35.13 -18.57
N ARG A 546 -7.42 -34.88 -17.35
CA ARG A 546 -8.23 -34.62 -16.13
C ARG A 546 -8.17 -33.16 -15.62
N ASN A 547 -8.36 -32.15 -16.48
CA ASN A 547 -8.61 -30.75 -16.08
C ASN A 547 -7.77 -30.22 -14.90
N LEU A 548 -6.44 -30.40 -14.94
CA LEU A 548 -5.50 -29.81 -13.97
C LEU A 548 -5.13 -28.35 -14.33
N SER A 549 -6.07 -27.61 -14.91
CA SER A 549 -5.94 -26.21 -15.31
C SER A 549 -6.01 -25.23 -14.13
N ASP A 550 -6.09 -25.73 -12.90
CA ASP A 550 -6.24 -24.91 -11.71
C ASP A 550 -4.86 -24.32 -11.27
N PRO A 551 -4.69 -22.99 -11.22
CA PRO A 551 -3.44 -22.32 -10.84
C PRO A 551 -3.02 -22.51 -9.37
N ILE A 552 -3.67 -23.38 -8.60
CA ILE A 552 -3.43 -23.59 -7.17
C ILE A 552 -2.05 -24.23 -6.91
N LEU A 553 -1.51 -25.04 -7.82
CA LEU A 553 -0.20 -25.69 -7.64
C LEU A 553 0.95 -24.89 -8.29
N ARG A 554 1.50 -23.94 -7.53
CA ARG A 554 2.71 -23.16 -7.90
C ARG A 554 4.00 -23.95 -7.65
N MET A 555 4.16 -25.13 -8.24
CA MET A 555 5.38 -25.93 -8.12
C MET A 555 6.28 -25.77 -9.35
N GLN A 556 7.59 -25.72 -9.16
CA GLN A 556 8.58 -25.62 -10.25
C GLN A 556 9.57 -26.77 -10.17
N ARG A 557 9.78 -27.50 -11.28
CA ARG A 557 10.83 -28.54 -11.32
C ARG A 557 12.20 -27.88 -11.41
N LEU A 558 13.00 -28.05 -10.37
CA LEU A 558 14.40 -27.65 -10.36
C LEU A 558 15.33 -28.73 -10.94
N TYR A 559 15.05 -30.00 -10.63
CA TYR A 559 15.90 -31.15 -10.99
C TYR A 559 15.09 -32.38 -11.38
N THR A 560 15.63 -33.21 -12.28
CA THR A 560 15.24 -34.60 -12.47
C THR A 560 16.44 -35.49 -12.76
N THR A 561 16.38 -36.72 -12.29
CA THR A 561 17.36 -37.74 -12.64
C THR A 561 17.38 -38.07 -14.13
N ARG A 562 16.27 -37.90 -14.86
CA ARG A 562 16.19 -38.22 -16.31
C ARG A 562 16.98 -37.28 -17.20
N ASN A 563 17.03 -36.00 -16.84
CA ASN A 563 17.70 -34.97 -17.66
C ASN A 563 19.10 -34.64 -17.14
N GLN A 564 19.28 -34.60 -15.81
CA GLN A 564 20.53 -34.16 -15.19
C GLN A 564 21.36 -35.29 -14.58
N GLY A 565 20.84 -36.52 -14.55
CA GLY A 565 21.52 -37.67 -13.94
C GLY A 565 21.59 -37.59 -12.40
N ILE A 566 21.97 -38.70 -11.75
CA ILE A 566 22.11 -38.76 -10.28
C ILE A 566 23.22 -37.82 -9.77
N SER A 567 24.32 -37.69 -10.52
CA SER A 567 25.48 -36.87 -10.12
C SER A 567 25.14 -35.39 -9.96
N GLY A 568 24.17 -34.87 -10.74
CA GLY A 568 23.72 -33.48 -10.61
C GLY A 568 22.80 -33.22 -9.41
N PHE A 569 22.32 -34.26 -8.70
CA PHE A 569 21.33 -34.06 -7.64
C PHE A 569 21.82 -33.09 -6.55
N PHE A 570 23.02 -33.28 -6.03
CA PHE A 570 23.55 -32.46 -4.94
C PHE A 570 23.82 -31.02 -5.35
N GLU A 571 24.24 -30.77 -6.59
CA GLU A 571 24.41 -29.41 -7.11
C GLU A 571 23.07 -28.65 -7.15
N TYR A 572 22.03 -29.29 -7.67
CA TYR A 572 20.70 -28.69 -7.72
C TYR A 572 20.04 -28.61 -6.35
N LEU A 573 20.34 -29.56 -5.45
CA LEU A 573 19.89 -29.51 -4.06
C LEU A 573 20.52 -28.32 -3.35
N ALA A 574 21.84 -28.12 -3.46
CA ALA A 574 22.54 -26.97 -2.89
C ALA A 574 21.94 -25.64 -3.38
N ARG A 575 21.79 -25.49 -4.69
CA ARG A 575 21.12 -24.31 -5.30
C ARG A 575 19.68 -24.17 -4.80
N SER A 576 18.95 -25.27 -4.64
CA SER A 576 17.58 -25.22 -4.13
C SER A 576 17.53 -24.72 -2.68
N LEU A 577 18.50 -25.16 -1.87
CA LEU A 577 18.59 -24.81 -0.46
C LEU A 577 18.96 -23.35 -0.25
N GLU A 578 19.81 -22.82 -1.12
CA GLU A 578 20.21 -21.41 -1.17
C GLU A 578 19.08 -20.49 -1.64
N TYR A 579 18.36 -20.87 -2.70
CA TYR A 579 17.45 -19.94 -3.40
C TYR A 579 15.96 -20.10 -3.10
N PHE A 580 15.51 -21.20 -2.48
CA PHE A 580 14.08 -21.48 -2.33
C PHE A 580 13.69 -21.82 -0.89
N ASN A 581 12.66 -21.14 -0.37
CA ASN A 581 12.17 -21.31 1.00
C ASN A 581 11.22 -22.51 1.21
N ARG A 582 10.69 -23.11 0.13
CA ARG A 582 9.79 -24.27 0.17
C ARG A 582 10.20 -25.23 -0.93
N ARG A 583 10.53 -26.46 -0.55
CA ARG A 583 11.10 -27.46 -1.45
C ARG A 583 10.42 -28.79 -1.22
N LEU A 584 10.16 -29.52 -2.30
CA LEU A 584 9.62 -30.86 -2.26
C LEU A 584 10.56 -31.77 -3.06
N ILE A 585 11.19 -32.72 -2.38
CA ILE A 585 12.00 -33.76 -3.01
C ILE A 585 11.12 -35.00 -3.11
N LEU A 586 11.05 -35.59 -4.29
CA LEU A 586 10.31 -36.83 -4.53
C LEU A 586 11.29 -37.89 -5.00
N LEU A 587 11.46 -38.91 -4.16
CA LEU A 587 12.31 -40.07 -4.42
C LEU A 587 11.40 -41.23 -4.78
N ARG A 588 11.62 -41.86 -5.92
CA ARG A 588 10.87 -43.05 -6.32
C ARG A 588 11.87 -44.18 -6.55
N THR A 589 11.74 -45.25 -5.78
CA THR A 589 12.57 -46.45 -5.89
C THR A 589 11.68 -47.58 -6.41
N ASP A 590 11.87 -47.96 -7.67
CA ASP A 590 11.04 -48.90 -8.43
C ASP A 590 9.52 -48.66 -8.29
N GLU A 591 8.69 -49.48 -8.93
CA GLU A 591 7.26 -49.18 -9.06
C GLU A 591 6.46 -49.17 -7.74
N ARG A 592 7.08 -49.56 -6.61
CA ARG A 592 6.37 -49.87 -5.35
C ARG A 592 6.60 -48.88 -4.21
N PHE A 593 7.55 -47.96 -4.32
CA PHE A 593 7.88 -47.07 -3.19
C PHE A 593 8.19 -45.64 -3.65
N SER A 594 7.59 -44.67 -2.96
CA SER A 594 7.78 -43.24 -3.21
C SER A 594 7.83 -42.48 -1.90
N VAL A 595 8.84 -41.63 -1.73
CA VAL A 595 9.04 -40.79 -0.56
C VAL A 595 8.99 -39.33 -0.99
N GLY A 596 8.21 -38.52 -0.27
CA GLY A 596 8.16 -37.08 -0.41
C GLY A 596 8.79 -36.41 0.81
N ILE A 597 9.86 -35.65 0.60
CA ILE A 597 10.51 -34.86 1.64
C ILE A 597 10.15 -33.39 1.40
N PHE A 598 9.38 -32.80 2.30
CA PHE A 598 9.05 -31.38 2.25
C PHE A 598 9.94 -30.59 3.19
N ILE A 599 10.73 -29.66 2.65
CA ILE A 599 11.66 -28.84 3.41
C ILE A 599 11.18 -27.39 3.37
N ARG A 600 11.04 -26.76 4.54
CA ARG A 600 10.58 -25.37 4.69
C ARG A 600 11.62 -24.53 5.42
N GLY A 601 11.77 -23.27 5.02
CA GLY A 601 12.68 -22.30 5.62
C GLY A 601 14.07 -22.30 4.99
N HIS A 602 14.97 -21.43 5.45
CA HIS A 602 16.36 -21.44 5.02
C HIS A 602 17.10 -22.57 5.73
N VAL A 603 17.81 -23.41 4.99
CA VAL A 603 18.64 -24.49 5.53
C VAL A 603 20.05 -24.26 4.99
N PRO A 604 21.00 -23.82 5.84
CA PRO A 604 22.36 -23.57 5.40
C PRO A 604 23.00 -24.87 4.89
N TRP A 605 23.61 -24.82 3.70
CA TRP A 605 24.24 -25.99 3.08
C TRP A 605 25.47 -26.49 3.86
N ASN A 606 26.18 -25.58 4.50
CA ASN A 606 27.47 -25.82 5.15
C ASN A 606 27.39 -25.93 6.68
N GLU A 607 26.19 -25.94 7.26
CA GLU A 607 26.03 -26.10 8.71
C GLU A 607 25.47 -27.48 9.01
N GLU A 608 26.07 -28.19 9.96
CA GLU A 608 25.52 -29.45 10.44
C GLU A 608 24.18 -29.18 11.14
N ALA A 609 23.15 -29.91 10.72
CA ALA A 609 21.86 -29.83 11.37
C ALA A 609 21.98 -30.42 12.79
N LEU A 610 21.57 -29.65 13.80
CA LEU A 610 21.39 -30.18 15.16
C LEU A 610 20.26 -31.22 15.13
N ILE A 611 20.64 -32.50 15.14
CA ILE A 611 19.70 -33.61 15.32
C ILE A 611 19.19 -33.51 16.76
N ASN A 612 17.93 -33.10 16.92
CA ASN A 612 17.23 -33.17 18.20
C ASN A 612 16.46 -34.49 18.30
N ASP A 613 16.10 -34.89 19.51
CA ASP A 613 15.41 -36.17 19.81
C ASP A 613 13.99 -36.29 19.21
N ASN A 614 13.57 -35.35 18.36
CA ASN A 614 12.24 -35.29 17.75
C ASN A 614 12.21 -35.78 16.29
N ILE A 615 13.27 -36.45 15.81
CA ILE A 615 13.25 -37.14 14.52
C ILE A 615 12.80 -38.58 14.77
N ALA A 616 11.51 -38.85 14.52
CA ALA A 616 10.92 -40.19 14.50
C ALA A 616 10.92 -40.79 13.09
#